data_AF-A0A6G8NH58-F1
#
_entry.id   AF-A0A6G8NH58-F1
#
_cell.length_a   1.000
_cell.length_b   1.000
_cell.length_c   1.000
_cell.angle_alpha   90.00
_cell.angle_beta   90.00
_cell.angle_gamma   90.00
#
_symmetry.space_group_name_H-M   'P 1'
#
loop_
_entity.id
_entity.type
_entity.pdbx_description
1 polymer ?
#
loop_
_entity_poly.entity_id
_entity_poly.type
_entity_poly.pdbx_seq_one_letter_code
_entity_poly.pdbx_strand_id
1 'polypeptide(L)'
;MHAAQSLNQNSIVTRILLGTDSSLQTAMVSADLLSIHFSRIEALVVAAGDVAHLARLGCRTLCDALVECHEHANSGDVIGVVDCLSRAISVHRIAKSLLLGIVELGDSAVAELARLGVTLASSVLDDLGCEEAY
;
A
#
# COMPACT_ATOMS: atom_id res chain seq x y z
N MET A 1 31.24 23.77 8.46
CA MET A 1 30.44 24.02 7.23
C MET A 1 31.23 23.48 6.06
N HIS A 2 30.85 22.50 5.27
CA HIS A 2 29.63 21.71 5.10
C HIS A 2 30.08 20.24 5.00
N ALA A 3 29.56 19.36 5.86
CA ALA A 3 29.55 17.94 5.54
C ALA A 3 28.22 17.69 4.83
N ALA A 4 28.24 17.69 3.50
CA ALA A 4 27.18 17.07 2.73
C ALA A 4 27.20 15.59 3.09
N GLN A 5 26.36 15.19 4.05
CA GLN A 5 26.05 13.80 4.32
C GLN A 5 25.42 13.26 3.05
N SER A 6 26.19 12.49 2.28
CA SER A 6 25.69 11.80 1.10
C SER A 6 24.62 10.82 1.58
N LEU A 7 23.36 11.14 1.29
CA LEU A 7 22.21 10.29 1.57
C LEU A 7 22.47 8.90 1.00
N ASN A 8 22.34 7.89 1.85
CA ASN A 8 22.61 6.50 1.55
C ASN A 8 21.57 5.94 0.56
N GLN A 9 21.92 5.90 -0.73
CA GLN A 9 21.06 5.58 -1.87
C GLN A 9 20.90 4.06 -2.18
N ASN A 10 20.83 3.14 -1.21
CA ASN A 10 20.77 1.71 -1.56
C ASN A 10 19.89 0.86 -0.62
N SER A 11 18.57 0.88 -0.80
CA SER A 11 17.68 -0.19 -0.33
C SER A 11 17.12 -1.00 -1.51
N ILE A 12 16.76 -2.26 -1.27
CA ILE A 12 16.06 -3.11 -2.23
C ILE A 12 14.57 -2.68 -2.40
N VAL A 13 14.04 -1.91 -1.44
CA VAL A 13 12.87 -1.00 -1.55
C VAL A 13 13.09 0.08 -2.62
N THR A 14 14.32 0.58 -2.74
CA THR A 14 14.74 1.56 -3.76
C THR A 14 14.82 0.95 -5.17
N ARG A 15 14.67 -0.37 -5.31
CA ARG A 15 14.82 -1.10 -6.58
C ARG A 15 13.65 -2.01 -6.96
N ILE A 16 12.71 -2.26 -6.05
CA ILE A 16 11.33 -2.57 -6.41
C ILE A 16 10.62 -1.22 -6.36
N LEU A 17 10.96 -0.28 -7.22
CA LEU A 17 11.32 -0.48 -8.61
C LEU A 17 12.48 0.45 -8.97
N LEU A 18 13.60 -0.03 -9.53
CA LEU A 18 14.42 0.83 -10.42
C LEU A 18 13.66 1.16 -11.72
N GLY A 19 12.35 0.88 -11.76
CA GLY A 19 11.46 1.28 -12.83
C GLY A 19 11.72 2.75 -13.09
N THR A 20 11.97 3.05 -14.35
CA THR A 20 11.86 4.39 -14.94
C THR A 20 10.43 4.93 -14.87
N ASP A 21 9.69 4.51 -13.86
CA ASP A 21 8.26 4.47 -13.71
C ASP A 21 7.92 5.40 -12.55
N SER A 22 6.91 6.24 -12.73
CA SER A 22 6.58 7.28 -11.77
C SER A 22 6.26 6.71 -10.38
N SER A 23 6.47 7.47 -9.30
CA SER A 23 6.08 7.09 -7.92
C SER A 23 4.63 6.59 -7.84
N LEU A 24 3.76 7.06 -8.73
CA LEU A 24 2.39 6.58 -8.88
C LEU A 24 2.34 5.11 -9.31
N GLN A 25 3.11 4.70 -10.32
CA GLN A 25 3.11 3.31 -10.78
C GLN A 25 3.58 2.35 -9.69
N THR A 26 4.63 2.72 -8.95
CA THR A 26 5.07 1.98 -7.76
C THR A 26 3.96 1.85 -6.73
N ALA A 27 3.30 2.97 -6.41
CA ALA A 27 2.21 2.96 -5.44
C ALA A 27 1.03 2.08 -5.90
N MET A 28 0.72 2.05 -7.20
CA MET A 28 -0.35 1.20 -7.74
C MET A 28 0.04 -0.28 -7.74
N VAL A 29 1.27 -0.64 -8.11
CA VAL A 29 1.74 -2.03 -8.00
C VAL A 29 1.69 -2.51 -6.54
N SER A 30 2.10 -1.66 -5.59
CA SER A 30 2.00 -1.99 -4.17
C SER A 30 0.55 -2.12 -3.70
N ALA A 31 -0.38 -1.31 -4.23
CA ALA A 31 -1.81 -1.44 -3.95
C ALA A 31 -2.37 -2.79 -4.46
N ASP A 32 -1.92 -3.25 -5.63
CA ASP A 32 -2.27 -4.58 -6.16
C ASP A 32 -1.76 -5.71 -5.25
N LEU A 33 -0.49 -5.61 -4.82
CA LEU A 33 0.09 -6.56 -3.87
C LEU A 33 -0.67 -6.59 -2.53
N LEU A 34 -1.09 -5.43 -2.02
CA LEU A 34 -1.91 -5.35 -0.81
C LEU A 34 -3.30 -5.97 -1.02
N SER A 35 -3.90 -5.85 -2.20
CA SER A 35 -5.21 -6.47 -2.51
C SER A 35 -5.11 -8.00 -2.47
N ILE A 36 -4.03 -8.55 -3.04
CA ILE A 36 -3.70 -9.97 -2.99
C ILE A 36 -3.43 -10.39 -1.54
N HIS A 37 -2.72 -9.57 -0.78
CA HIS A 37 -2.40 -9.83 0.61
C HIS A 37 -3.67 -9.94 1.49
N PHE A 38 -4.62 -9.02 1.33
CA PHE A 38 -5.92 -9.10 1.99
C PHE A 38 -6.69 -10.35 1.59
N SER A 39 -6.72 -10.70 0.31
CA SER A 39 -7.39 -11.92 -0.18
C SER A 39 -6.79 -13.20 0.45
N ARG A 40 -5.47 -13.22 0.68
CA ARG A 40 -4.79 -14.32 1.37
C ARG A 40 -5.14 -14.37 2.85
N ILE A 41 -5.21 -13.22 3.52
CA ILE A 41 -5.66 -13.18 4.92
C ILE A 41 -7.09 -13.70 5.03
N GLU A 42 -8.00 -13.26 4.16
CA GLU A 42 -9.40 -13.72 4.15
C GLU A 42 -9.48 -15.25 4.05
N ALA A 43 -8.69 -15.85 3.15
CA ALA A 43 -8.69 -17.30 2.94
C ALA A 43 -8.18 -18.11 4.13
N LEU A 44 -7.45 -17.49 5.07
CA LEU A 44 -6.86 -18.15 6.24
C LEU A 44 -7.77 -18.09 7.48
N VAL A 45 -8.82 -17.26 7.47
CA VAL A 45 -9.66 -17.01 8.63
C VAL A 45 -11.08 -17.55 8.46
N VAL A 46 -11.81 -17.62 9.57
CA VAL A 46 -13.23 -17.98 9.54
C VAL A 46 -14.02 -16.93 8.76
N ALA A 47 -14.79 -17.38 7.76
CA ALA A 47 -15.44 -16.52 6.77
C ALA A 47 -16.32 -15.40 7.35
N ALA A 48 -16.91 -15.59 8.53
CA ALA A 48 -17.80 -14.62 9.18
C ALA A 48 -17.14 -13.76 10.28
N GLY A 49 -15.83 -13.89 10.52
CA GLY A 49 -15.13 -13.14 11.56
C GLY A 49 -14.79 -11.70 11.17
N ASP A 50 -14.53 -10.85 12.16
CA ASP A 50 -14.14 -9.45 11.96
C ASP A 50 -12.89 -9.31 11.09
N VAL A 51 -11.90 -10.19 11.29
CA VAL A 51 -10.70 -10.24 10.43
C VAL A 51 -11.06 -10.51 8.96
N ALA A 52 -11.99 -11.42 8.69
CA ALA A 52 -12.44 -11.70 7.33
C ALA A 52 -13.19 -10.50 6.73
N HIS A 53 -13.96 -9.78 7.55
CA HIS A 53 -14.64 -8.56 7.13
C HIS A 53 -13.64 -7.45 6.76
N LEU A 54 -12.66 -7.18 7.62
CA LEU A 54 -11.60 -6.20 7.37
C LEU A 54 -10.79 -6.57 6.12
N ALA A 55 -10.46 -7.86 5.96
CA ALA A 55 -9.73 -8.34 4.79
C ALA A 55 -10.52 -8.11 3.49
N ARG A 56 -11.80 -8.47 3.46
CA ARG A 56 -12.68 -8.19 2.31
C ARG A 56 -12.81 -6.71 2.00
N LEU A 57 -12.95 -5.88 3.04
CA LEU A 57 -13.05 -4.43 2.87
C LEU A 57 -11.76 -3.85 2.28
N GLY A 58 -10.61 -4.29 2.77
CA GLY A 58 -9.30 -3.88 2.27
C GLY A 58 -9.08 -4.28 0.82
N CYS A 59 -9.41 -5.53 0.47
CA CYS A 59 -9.33 -6.04 -0.90
C CYS A 59 -10.19 -5.20 -1.86
N ARG A 60 -11.48 -5.01 -1.56
CA ARG A 60 -12.38 -4.20 -2.40
C ARG A 60 -11.89 -2.77 -2.57
N THR A 61 -11.54 -2.11 -1.46
CA THR A 61 -11.05 -0.72 -1.49
C THR A 61 -9.86 -0.55 -2.43
N LEU A 62 -8.93 -1.51 -2.42
CA LEU A 62 -7.75 -1.48 -3.29
C LEU A 62 -8.10 -1.81 -4.74
N CYS A 63 -8.94 -2.82 -4.98
CA CYS A 63 -9.40 -3.16 -6.33
C CYS A 63 -10.12 -1.99 -7.01
N ASP A 64 -11.01 -1.30 -6.29
CA ASP A 64 -11.75 -0.15 -6.81
C ASP A 64 -10.78 0.98 -7.22
N ALA A 65 -9.79 1.29 -6.38
CA ALA A 65 -8.79 2.29 -6.69
C ALA A 65 -7.86 1.89 -7.84
N LEU A 66 -7.54 0.60 -7.98
CA LEU A 66 -6.75 0.08 -9.11
C LEU A 66 -7.48 0.28 -10.44
N VAL A 67 -8.78 -0.03 -10.48
CA VAL A 67 -9.62 0.16 -11.68
C VAL A 67 -9.66 1.63 -12.07
N GLU A 68 -9.91 2.52 -11.11
CA GLU A 68 -9.99 3.95 -11.38
C GLU A 68 -8.66 4.55 -11.86
N CYS A 69 -7.53 4.11 -11.31
CA CYS A 69 -6.21 4.63 -11.68
C CYS A 69 -5.63 4.00 -12.97
N HIS A 70 -6.18 2.86 -13.43
CA HIS A 70 -5.67 2.13 -14.59
C HIS A 70 -5.76 2.95 -15.89
N GLU A 71 -6.81 3.76 -16.04
CA GLU A 71 -7.05 4.55 -17.25
C GLU A 71 -6.14 5.79 -17.35
N HIS A 72 -5.68 6.33 -16.21
CA HIS A 72 -4.92 7.57 -16.16
C HIS A 72 -3.40 7.39 -16.22
N ALA A 73 -2.87 6.24 -15.80
CA ALA A 73 -1.43 5.98 -15.77
C ALA A 73 -0.75 6.04 -17.16
N ASN A 74 -1.51 5.89 -18.24
CA ASN A 74 -0.98 5.77 -19.62
C ASN A 74 -1.27 6.98 -20.54
N SER A 75 -2.02 7.98 -20.08
CA SER A 75 -2.65 8.97 -20.99
C SER A 75 -1.86 10.27 -21.20
N GLY A 76 -0.78 10.50 -20.45
CA GLY A 76 -0.09 11.80 -20.43
C GLY A 76 -0.92 12.93 -19.80
N ASP A 77 -2.07 12.61 -19.21
CA ASP A 77 -2.93 13.54 -18.48
C ASP A 77 -2.36 13.83 -17.09
N VAL A 78 -1.76 15.00 -16.93
CA VAL A 78 -1.18 15.45 -15.66
C VAL A 78 -2.23 15.56 -14.56
N ILE A 79 -3.48 15.91 -14.88
CA ILE A 79 -4.55 16.02 -13.87
C ILE A 79 -4.91 14.63 -13.37
N GLY A 80 -5.13 13.68 -14.29
CA GLY A 80 -5.35 12.28 -13.95
C GLY A 80 -4.23 11.67 -13.10
N VAL A 81 -2.97 12.01 -13.39
CA VAL A 81 -1.82 11.54 -12.58
C VAL A 81 -1.86 12.08 -11.15
N VAL A 82 -2.20 13.36 -10.94
CA VAL A 82 -2.29 13.96 -9.60
C VAL A 82 -3.47 13.39 -8.80
N ASP A 83 -4.61 13.18 -9.46
CA ASP A 83 -5.79 12.56 -8.84
C ASP A 83 -5.48 11.11 -8.40
N CYS A 84 -4.81 10.35 -9.27
CA CYS A 84 -4.38 8.99 -8.95
C CYS A 84 -3.35 8.95 -7.82
N LEU A 85 -2.44 9.92 -7.73
CA LEU A 85 -1.48 10.00 -6.63
C LEU A 85 -2.18 10.26 -5.29
N SER A 86 -3.14 11.19 -5.28
CA SER A 86 -3.95 11.48 -4.09
C SER A 86 -4.76 10.25 -3.64
N ARG A 87 -5.30 9.50 -4.61
CA ARG A 87 -6.02 8.25 -4.34
C ARG A 87 -5.09 7.16 -3.82
N ALA A 88 -3.90 7.01 -4.41
CA ALA A 88 -2.89 6.06 -3.96
C ALA A 88 -2.53 6.30 -2.49
N ILE A 89 -2.27 7.54 -2.09
CA ILE A 89 -2.03 7.90 -0.68
C ILE A 89 -3.21 7.48 0.21
N SER A 90 -4.43 7.80 -0.22
CA SER A 90 -5.64 7.49 0.55
C SER A 90 -5.81 5.97 0.76
N VAL A 91 -5.67 5.17 -0.30
CA VAL A 91 -5.86 3.72 -0.19
C VAL A 91 -4.75 3.02 0.58
N HIS A 92 -3.50 3.49 0.50
CA HIS A 92 -2.42 2.96 1.34
C HIS A 92 -2.64 3.27 2.82
N ARG A 93 -3.15 4.46 3.17
CA ARG A 93 -3.56 4.77 4.55
C ARG A 93 -4.68 3.86 5.03
N ILE A 94 -5.74 3.69 4.22
CA ILE A 94 -6.86 2.82 4.57
C ILE A 94 -6.37 1.38 4.74
N ALA A 95 -5.58 0.87 3.79
CA ALA A 95 -5.02 -0.48 3.87
C ALA A 95 -4.19 -0.67 5.14
N LYS A 96 -3.30 0.27 5.46
CA LYS A 96 -2.51 0.26 6.70
C LYS A 96 -3.40 0.18 7.93
N SER A 97 -4.42 1.04 8.04
CA SER A 97 -5.34 1.05 9.19
C SER A 97 -6.12 -0.25 9.32
N LEU A 98 -6.62 -0.81 8.22
CA LEU A 98 -7.33 -2.09 8.23
C LEU A 98 -6.39 -3.24 8.63
N LEU A 99 -5.15 -3.24 8.15
CA LEU A 99 -4.15 -4.24 8.52
C LEU A 99 -3.74 -4.14 9.98
N LEU A 100 -3.62 -2.93 10.55
CA LEU A 100 -3.42 -2.74 11.99
C LEU A 100 -4.58 -3.34 12.80
N GLY A 101 -5.83 -3.14 12.36
CA GLY A 101 -6.98 -3.81 12.97
C GLY A 101 -6.89 -5.33 12.88
N ILE A 102 -6.40 -5.89 11.77
CA ILE A 102 -6.16 -7.33 11.63
C ILE A 102 -5.03 -7.80 12.56
N VAL A 103 -3.98 -7.01 12.75
CA VAL A 103 -2.89 -7.32 13.70
C VAL A 103 -3.41 -7.44 15.13
N GLU A 104 -4.38 -6.61 15.52
CA GLU A 104 -4.98 -6.62 16.86
C GLU A 104 -5.96 -7.79 17.07
N LEU A 105 -6.67 -8.20 16.01
CA LEU A 105 -7.76 -9.20 16.10
C LEU A 105 -7.36 -10.62 15.67
N GLY A 106 -6.32 -10.75 14.84
CA GLY A 106 -5.87 -12.02 14.28
C GLY A 106 -5.13 -12.90 15.28
N ASP A 107 -5.08 -14.21 15.00
CA ASP A 107 -4.14 -15.10 15.68
C ASP A 107 -2.68 -14.73 15.33
N SER A 108 -1.71 -15.38 15.98
CA SER A 108 -0.29 -15.05 15.79
C SER A 108 0.17 -15.10 14.33
N ALA A 109 -0.33 -16.07 13.55
CA ALA A 109 0.08 -16.23 12.15
C ALA A 109 -0.57 -15.17 11.25
N VAL A 110 -1.86 -14.89 11.46
CA VAL A 110 -2.60 -13.86 10.72
C VAL A 110 -2.08 -12.46 11.07
N ALA A 111 -1.76 -12.21 12.34
CA ALA A 111 -1.18 -10.95 12.79
C ALA A 111 0.23 -10.72 12.23
N GLU A 112 1.08 -11.76 12.16
CA GLU A 112 2.37 -11.65 11.49
C GLU A 112 2.22 -11.36 10.00
N LEU A 113 1.29 -12.04 9.33
CA LEU A 113 1.02 -11.79 7.92
C LEU A 113 0.58 -10.34 7.72
N ALA A 114 -0.39 -9.85 8.49
CA ALA A 114 -0.87 -8.47 8.41
C ALA A 114 0.22 -7.43 8.71
N ARG A 115 1.17 -7.70 9.61
CA ARG A 115 2.33 -6.82 9.86
C ARG A 115 3.21 -6.63 8.62
N LEU A 116 3.33 -7.64 7.76
CA LEU A 116 4.04 -7.49 6.49
C LEU A 116 3.32 -6.50 5.56
N GLY A 117 1.99 -6.59 5.50
CA GLY A 117 1.17 -5.62 4.76
C GLY A 117 1.28 -4.20 5.33
N VAL A 118 1.26 -4.03 6.67
CA VAL A 118 1.48 -2.73 7.33
C VAL A 118 2.82 -2.13 6.91
N THR A 119 3.87 -2.95 6.93
CA THR A 119 5.22 -2.52 6.55
C THR A 119 5.27 -2.04 5.10
N LEU A 120 4.63 -2.77 4.18
CA LEU A 120 4.53 -2.37 2.78
C LEU A 120 3.78 -1.03 2.62
N ALA A 121 2.62 -0.89 3.27
CA ALA A 121 1.82 0.33 3.18
C ALA A 121 2.55 1.55 3.77
N SER A 122 3.22 1.41 4.92
CA SER A 122 4.05 2.47 5.49
C SER A 122 5.20 2.84 4.56
N SER A 123 5.92 1.86 3.99
CA SER A 123 7.01 2.15 3.06
C SER A 123 6.55 2.95 1.83
N VAL A 124 5.38 2.64 1.29
CA VAL A 124 4.83 3.40 0.16
C VAL A 124 4.43 4.82 0.57
N LEU A 125 3.84 4.99 1.75
CA LEU A 125 3.48 6.31 2.25
C LEU A 125 4.73 7.18 2.49
N ASP A 126 5.79 6.60 3.06
CA ASP A 126 7.08 7.27 3.24
C ASP A 126 7.69 7.67 1.88
N ASP A 127 7.67 6.78 0.89
CA ASP A 127 8.16 7.06 -0.47
C ASP A 127 7.34 8.16 -1.18
N LEU A 128 6.06 8.30 -0.82
CA LEU A 128 5.18 9.37 -1.29
C LEU A 128 5.29 10.66 -0.46
N GLY A 129 6.18 10.71 0.54
CA GLY A 129 6.40 11.88 1.41
C GLY A 129 5.29 12.12 2.43
N CYS A 130 4.49 11.10 2.74
CA CYS A 130 3.41 11.16 3.72
C CYS A 130 3.88 10.65 5.07
N GLU A 131 4.49 11.50 5.89
CA GLU A 131 4.86 11.14 7.26
C GLU A 131 3.62 10.73 8.09
N GLU A 132 3.80 9.77 9.00
CA GLU A 132 2.78 9.34 9.95
C GLU A 132 2.44 10.52 10.88
N ALA A 133 1.30 11.17 10.66
CA ALA A 133 0.70 12.04 11.66
C ALA A 133 0.31 11.18 12.86
N TYR A 134 1.13 11.26 13.91
CA TYR A 134 0.92 10.64 15.23
C TYR A 134 -0.41 11.05 15.87
#